data_AF-A0A7L2JK97-F1
#
_entry.id   AF-A0A7L2JK97-F1
#
_cell.length_a   1.000
_cell.length_b   1.000
_cell.length_c   1.000
_cell.angle_alpha   90.00
_cell.angle_beta   90.00
_cell.angle_gamma   90.00
#
_symmetry.space_group_name_H-M   'P 1'
#
loop_
_entity.id
_entity.type
_entity.pdbx_description
1 polymer ?
#
loop_
_entity_poly.entity_id
_entity_poly.type
_entity_poly.pdbx_seq_one_letter_code
_entity_poly.pdbx_strand_id
1 'polypeptide(L)'
;QGYQRVWAGLRGLKLAFYKLPQEHEPLEVLDLGELVTVQAEGGALVLRLKGQQVTMKAESWETQEMWRGFILTMTKMRIPRDLVLLPGHNLQLLEALREEQEHRGTPMSPGTPVVPSCFFEVTRPEAERLLERSVGRGNLLLRPGGHGQGVSVTTRQELQGTALLRHYKVKREAQGYVIDMETPHRCSSLAEVVQFFVRRSKGSLQPLYPEYSTRL
;
A
#
# COMPACT_ATOMS: atom_id res chain seq x y z
N GLN A 1 -25.50 -17.94 -21.48
CA GLN A 1 -24.95 -16.67 -20.99
C GLN A 1 -23.53 -16.55 -21.50
N GLY A 2 -23.22 -15.44 -22.16
CA GLY A 2 -21.89 -15.21 -22.76
C GLY A 2 -20.91 -14.59 -21.77
N TYR A 3 -19.63 -14.62 -22.11
CA TYR A 3 -18.60 -13.87 -21.40
C TYR A 3 -18.74 -12.38 -21.71
N GLN A 4 -18.56 -11.54 -20.69
CA GLN A 4 -18.45 -10.10 -20.86
C GLN A 4 -16.98 -9.69 -20.76
N ARG A 5 -16.50 -8.89 -21.71
CA ARG A 5 -15.14 -8.33 -21.66
C ARG A 5 -15.13 -7.16 -20.68
N VAL A 6 -14.24 -7.23 -19.69
CA VAL A 6 -14.06 -6.25 -18.62
C VAL A 6 -12.58 -6.09 -18.31
N TRP A 7 -12.22 -4.99 -17.65
CA TRP A 7 -10.93 -4.82 -17.02
C TRP A 7 -10.96 -5.40 -15.61
N ALA A 8 -9.84 -5.93 -15.14
CA ALA A 8 -9.72 -6.49 -13.80
C ALA A 8 -8.51 -5.88 -13.09
N GLY A 9 -8.67 -5.55 -11.81
CA GLY A 9 -7.62 -5.08 -10.92
C GLY A 9 -7.56 -5.93 -9.66
N LEU A 10 -6.36 -6.34 -9.27
CA LEU A 10 -6.13 -7.08 -8.03
C LEU A 10 -5.39 -6.19 -7.04
N ARG A 11 -5.95 -6.02 -5.84
CA ARG A 11 -5.31 -5.31 -4.74
C ARG A 11 -5.57 -6.03 -3.42
N GLY A 12 -4.52 -6.57 -2.82
CA GLY A 12 -4.61 -7.43 -1.66
C GLY A 12 -5.59 -8.58 -1.86
N LEU A 13 -6.59 -8.70 -0.98
CA LEU A 13 -7.66 -9.70 -1.10
C LEU A 13 -8.86 -9.25 -1.94
N LYS A 14 -8.79 -8.14 -2.66
CA LYS A 14 -9.89 -7.65 -3.50
C LYS A 14 -9.57 -7.80 -4.98
N LEU A 15 -10.44 -8.50 -5.70
CA LEU A 15 -10.43 -8.57 -7.16
C LEU A 15 -11.61 -7.77 -7.70
N ALA A 16 -11.33 -6.66 -8.38
CA ALA A 16 -12.33 -5.71 -8.85
C ALA A 16 -12.42 -5.71 -10.38
N PHE A 17 -13.64 -5.59 -10.92
CA PHE A 17 -13.91 -5.56 -12.35
C PHE A 17 -14.46 -4.21 -12.81
N TYR A 18 -14.05 -3.73 -13.98
CA TYR A 18 -14.38 -2.40 -14.50
C TYR A 18 -14.80 -2.47 -15.98
N LYS A 19 -15.63 -1.53 -16.45
CA LYS A 19 -15.92 -1.43 -17.90
C LYS A 19 -14.77 -0.78 -18.63
N LEU A 20 -14.13 0.22 -18.00
CA LEU A 20 -13.05 1.01 -18.58
C LEU A 20 -11.85 1.09 -17.62
N PRO A 21 -10.62 1.28 -18.13
CA PRO A 21 -9.42 1.34 -17.30
C PRO A 21 -9.39 2.51 -16.31
N GLN A 22 -10.02 3.64 -16.66
CA GLN A 22 -9.96 4.87 -15.87
C GLN A 22 -11.11 5.00 -14.85
N GLU A 23 -12.02 4.03 -14.79
CA GLU A 23 -13.15 4.09 -13.86
C GLU A 23 -12.69 3.92 -12.40
N HIS A 24 -13.21 4.78 -11.53
CA HIS A 24 -12.94 4.68 -10.09
C HIS A 24 -13.89 3.71 -9.37
N GLU A 25 -15.07 3.45 -9.95
CA GLU A 25 -16.08 2.56 -9.38
C GLU A 25 -16.10 1.21 -10.12
N PRO A 26 -15.89 0.09 -9.41
CA PRO A 26 -15.96 -1.24 -10.01
C PRO A 26 -17.41 -1.68 -10.23
N LEU A 27 -17.63 -2.46 -11.29
CA LEU A 27 -18.88 -3.18 -11.55
C LEU A 27 -19.16 -4.23 -10.48
N GLU A 28 -18.10 -4.91 -10.07
CA GLU A 28 -18.15 -6.01 -9.13
C GLU A 28 -16.80 -6.11 -8.41
N VAL A 29 -16.84 -6.46 -7.13
CA VAL A 29 -15.64 -6.72 -6.32
C VAL A 29 -15.82 -8.05 -5.62
N LEU A 30 -14.87 -8.95 -5.85
CA LEU A 30 -14.78 -10.24 -5.16
C LEU A 30 -13.85 -10.11 -3.96
N ASP A 31 -14.31 -10.58 -2.81
CA ASP A 31 -13.48 -10.76 -1.62
C ASP A 31 -12.80 -12.13 -1.66
N LEU A 32 -11.53 -12.14 -2.04
CA LEU A 32 -10.70 -13.33 -2.12
C LEU A 32 -10.34 -13.89 -0.73
N GLY A 33 -10.67 -13.22 0.38
CA GLY A 33 -10.60 -13.82 1.72
C GLY A 33 -11.55 -15.02 1.87
N GLU A 34 -12.62 -15.05 1.07
CA GLU A 34 -13.60 -16.13 1.01
C GLU A 34 -13.27 -17.19 -0.06
N LEU A 35 -12.10 -17.09 -0.70
CA LEU A 35 -11.67 -17.98 -1.77
C LEU A 35 -11.35 -19.38 -1.23
N VAL A 36 -12.06 -20.38 -1.76
CA VAL A 36 -11.89 -21.80 -1.42
C VAL A 36 -10.91 -22.45 -2.39
N THR A 37 -11.15 -22.33 -3.69
CA THR A 37 -10.30 -22.95 -4.73
C THR A 37 -10.18 -22.08 -5.98
N VAL A 38 -9.06 -22.27 -6.69
CA VAL A 38 -8.80 -21.73 -8.02
C VAL A 38 -8.40 -22.89 -8.93
N GLN A 39 -9.11 -23.09 -10.02
CA GLN A 39 -8.88 -24.20 -10.94
C GLN A 39 -8.90 -23.71 -12.39
N ALA A 40 -8.03 -24.28 -13.23
CA ALA A 40 -8.09 -24.07 -14.67
C ALA A 40 -8.96 -25.18 -15.29
N GLU A 41 -10.11 -24.82 -15.85
CA GLU A 41 -11.05 -25.76 -16.46
C GLU A 41 -11.45 -25.23 -17.84
N GLY A 42 -11.29 -26.03 -18.90
CA GLY A 42 -11.79 -25.69 -20.24
C GLY A 42 -11.25 -24.37 -20.83
N GLY A 43 -10.00 -24.01 -20.52
CA GLY A 43 -9.41 -22.73 -20.96
C GLY A 43 -9.96 -21.50 -20.24
N ALA A 44 -10.51 -21.69 -19.04
CA ALA A 44 -10.94 -20.63 -18.15
C ALA A 44 -10.40 -20.87 -16.74
N LEU A 45 -10.31 -19.79 -15.96
CA LEU A 45 -10.01 -19.83 -14.54
C LEU A 45 -11.32 -19.80 -13.75
N VAL A 46 -11.57 -20.83 -12.96
CA VAL A 46 -12.75 -20.97 -12.10
C VAL A 46 -12.35 -20.67 -10.66
N LEU A 47 -12.93 -19.60 -10.11
CA LEU A 47 -12.78 -19.20 -8.72
C LEU A 47 -14.02 -19.61 -7.94
N ARG A 48 -13.85 -20.49 -6.95
CA ARG A 48 -14.92 -20.86 -6.02
C ARG A 48 -14.71 -20.15 -4.70
N LEU A 49 -15.68 -19.33 -4.31
CA LEU A 49 -15.76 -18.65 -3.02
C LEU A 49 -16.88 -19.27 -2.17
N LYS A 50 -16.91 -19.02 -0.86
CA LYS A 50 -17.87 -19.69 0.06
C LYS A 50 -19.36 -19.55 -0.32
N GLY A 51 -19.74 -18.53 -1.11
CA GLY A 51 -21.13 -18.30 -1.53
C GLY A 51 -21.33 -18.08 -3.03
N GLN A 52 -20.27 -18.11 -3.84
CA GLN A 52 -20.36 -17.82 -5.27
C GLN A 52 -19.24 -18.48 -6.07
N GLN A 53 -19.48 -18.67 -7.36
CA GLN A 53 -18.49 -19.13 -8.32
C GLN A 53 -18.38 -18.13 -9.46
N VAL A 54 -17.15 -17.77 -9.81
CA VAL A 54 -16.85 -16.87 -10.93
C VAL A 54 -15.93 -17.57 -11.91
N THR A 55 -16.25 -17.48 -13.19
CA THR A 55 -15.43 -18.04 -14.28
C THR A 55 -14.86 -16.91 -15.11
N MET A 56 -13.53 -16.82 -15.14
CA MET A 56 -12.78 -15.80 -15.87
C MET A 56 -12.08 -16.41 -17.07
N LYS A 57 -12.05 -15.69 -18.19
CA LYS A 57 -11.23 -16.03 -19.35
C LYS A 57 -10.22 -14.93 -19.62
N ALA A 58 -8.99 -15.32 -19.86
CA ALA A 58 -7.93 -14.42 -20.29
C ALA A 58 -7.72 -14.52 -21.82
N GLU A 59 -7.01 -13.55 -22.36
CA GLU A 59 -6.71 -13.50 -23.81
C GLU A 59 -5.71 -14.58 -24.25
N SER A 60 -4.92 -15.11 -23.31
CA SER A 60 -3.96 -16.19 -23.55
C SER A 60 -3.84 -17.12 -22.34
N TRP A 61 -3.31 -18.32 -22.58
CA TRP A 61 -2.99 -19.27 -21.51
C TRP A 61 -1.98 -18.68 -20.51
N GLU A 62 -0.98 -17.95 -21.00
CA GLU A 62 0.03 -17.31 -20.16
C GLU A 62 -0.57 -16.26 -19.24
N THR A 63 -1.45 -15.39 -19.77
CA THR A 63 -2.16 -14.39 -18.96
C THR A 63 -3.07 -15.07 -17.94
N GLN A 64 -3.70 -16.21 -18.30
CA GLN A 64 -4.49 -16.99 -17.35
C GLN A 64 -3.63 -17.55 -16.21
N GLU A 65 -2.47 -18.12 -16.53
CA GLU A 65 -1.54 -18.67 -15.53
C GLU A 65 -0.97 -17.57 -14.63
N MET A 66 -0.75 -16.38 -15.19
CA MET A 66 -0.39 -15.17 -14.44
C MET A 66 -1.47 -14.77 -13.44
N TRP A 67 -2.74 -14.66 -13.88
CA TRP A 67 -3.86 -14.36 -12.98
C TRP A 67 -4.00 -15.40 -11.88
N ARG A 68 -3.89 -16.68 -12.21
CA ARG A 68 -3.86 -17.78 -11.24
C ARG A 68 -2.74 -17.58 -10.22
N GLY A 69 -1.53 -17.28 -10.69
CA GLY A 69 -0.36 -17.04 -9.85
C GLY A 69 -0.55 -15.88 -8.88
N PHE A 70 -1.01 -14.73 -9.35
CA PHE A 70 -1.23 -13.55 -8.50
C PHE A 70 -2.32 -13.78 -7.47
N ILE A 71 -3.46 -14.35 -7.87
CA ILE A 71 -4.59 -14.60 -6.96
C ILE A 71 -4.18 -15.60 -5.87
N LEU A 72 -3.50 -16.67 -6.23
CA LEU A 72 -2.99 -17.63 -5.24
C LEU A 72 -1.91 -17.04 -4.35
N THR A 73 -1.03 -16.19 -4.90
CA THR A 73 0.03 -15.54 -4.14
C THR A 73 -0.55 -14.58 -3.10
N MET A 74 -1.50 -13.73 -3.49
CA MET A 74 -2.19 -12.84 -2.57
C MET A 74 -2.98 -13.64 -1.52
N THR A 75 -3.71 -14.68 -1.90
CA THR A 75 -4.56 -15.40 -0.93
C THR A 75 -3.77 -16.32 0.01
N LYS A 76 -2.67 -16.91 -0.45
CA LYS A 76 -1.86 -17.86 0.33
C LYS A 76 -0.61 -17.24 0.95
N MET A 77 -0.30 -15.97 0.64
CA MET A 77 0.90 -15.25 1.08
C MET A 77 2.22 -15.98 0.77
N ARG A 78 2.24 -16.69 -0.37
CA ARG A 78 3.40 -17.41 -0.90
C ARG A 78 3.19 -17.71 -2.38
N ILE A 79 4.26 -17.75 -3.15
CA ILE A 79 4.21 -18.15 -4.56
C ILE A 79 3.95 -19.67 -4.64
N PRO A 80 2.92 -20.11 -5.40
CA PRO A 80 2.70 -21.53 -5.67
C PRO A 80 3.86 -22.13 -6.47
N ARG A 81 4.27 -23.36 -6.10
CA ARG A 81 5.43 -24.03 -6.71
C ARG A 81 5.12 -24.68 -8.05
N ASP A 82 3.84 -24.83 -8.36
CA ASP A 82 3.28 -25.50 -9.53
C ASP A 82 2.88 -24.52 -10.64
N LEU A 83 3.36 -23.27 -10.58
CA LEU A 83 3.18 -22.29 -11.64
C LEU A 83 4.13 -22.57 -12.80
N VAL A 84 3.59 -22.56 -14.02
CA VAL A 84 4.37 -22.68 -15.25
C VAL A 84 4.50 -21.29 -15.87
N LEU A 85 5.42 -20.48 -15.32
CA LEU A 85 5.62 -19.09 -15.71
C LEU A 85 7.04 -18.81 -16.20
N LEU A 86 7.16 -17.84 -17.10
CA LEU A 86 8.47 -17.33 -17.54
C LEU A 86 9.23 -16.67 -16.36
N PRO A 87 10.57 -16.58 -16.44
CA PRO A 87 11.37 -15.97 -15.38
C PRO A 87 10.95 -14.53 -15.02
N GLY A 88 10.62 -13.69 -16.01
CA GLY A 88 10.17 -12.32 -15.76
C GLY A 88 8.86 -12.24 -14.98
N HIS A 89 7.94 -13.17 -15.25
CA HIS A 89 6.67 -13.28 -14.54
C HIS A 89 6.84 -13.73 -13.08
N ASN A 90 7.82 -14.60 -12.80
CA ASN A 90 8.16 -14.97 -11.43
C ASN A 90 8.71 -13.77 -10.64
N LEU A 91 9.50 -12.89 -11.26
CA LEU A 91 9.97 -11.66 -10.61
C LEU A 91 8.81 -10.74 -10.23
N GLN A 92 7.84 -10.53 -11.12
CA GLN A 92 6.65 -9.73 -10.82
C GLN A 92 5.83 -10.29 -9.66
N LEU A 93 5.70 -11.63 -9.56
CA LEU A 93 5.04 -12.28 -8.43
C LEU A 93 5.81 -12.11 -7.12
N LEU A 94 7.15 -12.17 -7.16
CA LEU A 94 8.01 -11.93 -6.00
C LEU A 94 7.87 -10.50 -5.49
N GLU A 95 7.86 -9.52 -6.39
CA GLU A 95 7.67 -8.10 -6.07
C GLU A 95 6.29 -7.87 -5.44
N ALA A 96 5.24 -8.36 -6.08
CA ALA A 96 3.87 -8.23 -5.57
C ALA A 96 3.67 -8.97 -4.23
N LEU A 97 4.29 -10.14 -4.04
CA LEU A 97 4.28 -10.82 -2.75
C LEU A 97 4.98 -10.00 -1.67
N ARG A 98 6.13 -9.40 -1.98
CA ARG A 98 6.87 -8.55 -1.03
C ARG A 98 6.05 -7.33 -0.64
N GLU A 99 5.46 -6.64 -1.62
CA GLU A 99 4.59 -5.49 -1.39
C GLU A 99 3.37 -5.87 -0.56
N GLU A 100 2.73 -7.00 -0.87
CA GLU A 100 1.59 -7.47 -0.09
C GLU A 100 2.01 -7.96 1.32
N GLN A 101 3.20 -8.55 1.46
CA GLN A 101 3.77 -8.91 2.76
C GLN A 101 4.08 -7.67 3.59
N GLU A 102 4.50 -6.58 2.98
CA GLU A 102 4.65 -5.28 3.66
C GLU A 102 3.26 -4.72 4.02
N HIS A 103 2.28 -4.79 3.11
CA HIS A 103 0.90 -4.35 3.33
C HIS A 103 0.07 -5.22 4.30
N ARG A 104 0.42 -6.49 4.53
CA ARG A 104 -0.26 -7.39 5.49
C ARG A 104 0.55 -7.67 6.74
N GLY A 105 1.86 -7.63 6.60
CA GLY A 105 2.83 -7.52 7.69
C GLY A 105 2.77 -6.17 8.38
N THR A 106 1.87 -5.26 7.97
CA THR A 106 1.18 -4.31 8.84
C THR A 106 -0.01 -4.99 9.51
N PRO A 107 0.17 -5.61 10.69
CA PRO A 107 -0.91 -6.27 11.37
C PRO A 107 -1.75 -5.19 12.05
N MET A 108 -3.08 -5.29 11.93
CA MET A 108 -3.91 -5.00 13.10
C MET A 108 -3.56 -6.07 14.16
N SER A 109 -2.47 -5.87 14.89
CA SER A 109 -2.13 -6.59 16.13
C SER A 109 -1.15 -5.74 16.94
N PRO A 110 -1.37 -5.62 18.27
CA PRO A 110 -0.63 -4.72 19.14
C PRO A 110 0.75 -5.32 19.46
N GLY A 111 1.84 -4.73 18.98
CA GLY A 111 3.17 -5.09 19.50
C GLY A 111 4.38 -4.70 18.65
N THR A 112 4.27 -4.65 17.33
CA THR A 112 5.36 -4.21 16.44
C THR A 112 5.00 -2.88 15.80
N PRO A 113 5.81 -1.82 15.92
CA PRO A 113 5.47 -0.53 15.34
C PRO A 113 5.44 -0.64 13.83
N VAL A 114 4.23 -0.67 13.27
CA VAL A 114 3.99 -0.47 11.85
C VAL A 114 4.56 0.89 11.47
N VAL A 115 5.64 0.86 10.69
CA VAL A 115 6.28 2.07 10.20
C VAL A 115 5.48 2.53 8.97
N PRO A 116 4.92 3.75 8.97
CA PRO A 116 4.13 4.25 7.83
C PRO A 116 5.02 4.42 6.60
N SER A 117 4.45 4.25 5.40
CA SER A 117 5.19 4.36 4.12
C SER A 117 5.84 5.72 3.87
N CYS A 118 5.39 6.76 4.57
CA CYS A 118 6.01 8.09 4.55
C CYS A 118 7.15 8.22 5.58
N PHE A 119 7.69 7.12 6.11
CA PHE A 119 8.90 7.10 6.93
C PHE A 119 10.12 6.90 6.03
N PHE A 120 11.09 7.78 6.16
CA PHE A 120 12.33 7.75 5.39
C PHE A 120 13.51 7.72 6.35
N GLU A 121 14.45 6.79 6.09
CA GLU A 121 15.74 6.72 6.78
C GLU A 121 16.66 7.83 6.29
N VAL A 122 16.35 9.07 6.71
CA VAL A 122 17.04 10.29 6.27
C VAL A 122 17.27 11.24 7.45
N THR A 123 18.30 12.06 7.32
CA THR A 123 18.60 13.15 8.25
C THR A 123 17.60 14.31 8.11
N ARG A 124 17.66 15.29 9.04
CA ARG A 124 16.82 16.50 8.97
C ARG A 124 17.02 17.27 7.65
N PRO A 125 18.25 17.61 7.22
CA PRO A 125 18.44 18.35 5.99
C PRO A 125 18.03 17.56 4.74
N GLU A 126 18.22 16.24 4.73
CA GLU A 126 17.79 15.39 3.63
C GLU A 126 16.27 15.34 3.50
N ALA A 127 15.55 15.30 4.63
CA ALA A 127 14.09 15.38 4.63
C ALA A 127 13.55 16.70 4.10
N GLU A 128 14.18 17.83 4.45
CA GLU A 128 13.81 19.15 3.92
C GLU A 128 13.94 19.17 2.39
N ARG A 129 15.09 18.74 1.88
CA ARG A 129 15.36 18.62 0.44
C ARG A 129 14.39 17.65 -0.26
N LEU A 130 14.03 16.56 0.40
CA LEU A 130 13.09 15.58 -0.17
C LEU A 130 11.70 16.19 -0.33
N LEU A 131 11.21 16.95 0.65
CA LEU A 131 9.93 17.65 0.55
C LEU A 131 9.96 18.79 -0.48
N GLU A 132 11.08 19.50 -0.60
CA GLU A 132 11.27 20.53 -1.63
C GLU A 132 11.20 19.95 -3.05
N ARG A 133 11.78 18.77 -3.26
CA ARG A 133 11.81 18.09 -4.57
C ARG A 133 10.53 17.32 -4.91
N SER A 134 9.63 17.13 -3.95
CA SER A 134 8.46 16.25 -4.07
C SER A 134 7.12 17.00 -4.17
N VAL A 135 7.12 18.19 -4.79
CA VAL A 135 5.92 18.99 -4.99
C VAL A 135 4.80 18.16 -5.65
N GLY A 136 3.61 18.17 -5.05
CA GLY A 136 2.43 17.45 -5.54
C GLY A 136 2.28 15.99 -5.08
N ARG A 137 3.29 15.39 -4.42
CA ARG A 137 3.26 13.97 -3.99
C ARG A 137 3.07 13.77 -2.49
N GLY A 138 2.87 14.86 -1.77
CA GLY A 138 2.83 14.90 -0.33
C GLY A 138 3.89 15.85 0.22
N ASN A 139 3.67 16.30 1.44
CA ASN A 139 4.39 17.40 2.04
C ASN A 139 4.62 17.19 3.55
N LEU A 140 4.51 15.93 3.99
CA LEU A 140 4.75 15.43 5.33
C LEU A 140 5.52 14.11 5.25
N LEU A 141 6.56 13.96 6.07
CA LEU A 141 7.27 12.69 6.22
C LEU A 141 7.71 12.45 7.66
N LEU A 142 7.97 11.19 8.01
CA LEU A 142 8.61 10.77 9.24
C LEU A 142 10.06 10.40 8.97
N ARG A 143 10.92 10.61 9.96
CA ARG A 143 12.34 10.24 9.91
C ARG A 143 12.87 9.95 11.31
N PRO A 144 14.04 9.29 11.45
CA PRO A 144 14.71 9.16 12.74
C PRO A 144 14.88 10.52 13.46
N GLY A 145 14.70 10.49 14.78
CA GLY A 145 14.99 11.63 15.64
C GLY A 145 16.49 11.95 15.69
N GLY A 146 16.83 13.20 16.02
CA GLY A 146 18.23 13.57 16.27
C GLY A 146 18.80 12.80 17.47
N HIS A 147 20.09 12.43 17.40
CA HIS A 147 20.79 11.61 18.41
C HIS A 147 20.26 10.18 18.60
N GLY A 148 19.57 9.61 17.59
CA GLY A 148 19.15 8.20 17.61
C GLY A 148 18.02 7.89 18.60
N GLN A 149 17.35 8.90 19.15
CA GLN A 149 16.22 8.73 20.05
C GLN A 149 14.92 9.24 19.43
N GLY A 150 13.93 8.34 19.36
CA GLY A 150 12.58 8.66 18.92
C GLY A 150 12.45 8.95 17.42
N VAL A 151 11.37 9.62 17.06
CA VAL A 151 10.98 9.91 15.67
C VAL A 151 10.76 11.41 15.50
N SER A 152 10.94 11.93 14.30
CA SER A 152 10.59 13.31 13.95
C SER A 152 9.65 13.34 12.76
N VAL A 153 8.67 14.24 12.80
CA VAL A 153 7.83 14.58 11.65
C VAL A 153 8.40 15.84 11.02
N THR A 154 8.66 15.83 9.72
CA THR A 154 9.02 17.02 8.94
C THR A 154 7.86 17.36 8.01
N THR A 155 7.45 18.62 7.95
CA THR A 155 6.39 19.11 7.08
C THR A 155 6.83 20.34 6.30
N ARG A 156 6.38 20.50 5.06
CA ARG A 156 6.59 21.68 4.21
C ARG A 156 5.23 22.19 3.72
N GLN A 157 4.89 23.44 3.97
CA GLN A 157 3.67 24.04 3.41
C GLN A 157 4.03 25.33 2.69
N GLU A 158 3.25 25.71 1.68
CA GLU A 158 3.38 27.01 1.05
C GLU A 158 2.23 27.90 1.52
N LEU A 159 2.58 29.03 2.14
CA LEU A 159 1.62 30.02 2.61
C LEU A 159 2.03 31.37 2.00
N GLN A 160 1.16 31.93 1.15
CA GLN A 160 1.38 33.23 0.50
C GLN A 160 2.74 33.32 -0.22
N GLY A 161 3.14 32.26 -0.93
CA GLY A 161 4.41 32.20 -1.67
C GLY A 161 5.66 31.94 -0.81
N THR A 162 5.52 31.80 0.52
CA THR A 162 6.62 31.45 1.42
C THR A 162 6.54 29.99 1.83
N ALA A 163 7.66 29.26 1.68
CA ALA A 163 7.78 27.88 2.14
C ALA A 163 7.98 27.84 3.66
N LEU A 164 7.04 27.21 4.37
CA LEU A 164 7.06 27.00 5.80
C LEU A 164 7.45 25.56 6.12
N LEU A 165 8.68 25.38 6.59
CA LEU A 165 9.19 24.11 7.10
C LEU A 165 8.94 24.03 8.62
N ARG A 166 8.45 22.87 9.08
CA ARG A 166 8.29 22.59 10.51
C ARG A 166 8.77 21.18 10.83
N HIS A 167 9.32 21.04 12.04
CA HIS A 167 9.75 19.75 12.58
C HIS A 167 9.13 19.52 13.94
N TYR A 168 8.53 18.36 14.13
CA TYR A 168 7.88 17.97 15.37
C TYR A 168 8.59 16.76 15.95
N LYS A 169 8.91 16.81 17.24
CA LYS A 169 9.51 15.69 17.94
C LYS A 169 8.41 14.73 18.37
N VAL A 170 8.65 13.43 18.17
CA VAL A 170 7.75 12.36 18.59
C VAL A 170 8.51 11.43 19.51
N LYS A 171 8.12 11.43 20.78
CA LYS A 171 8.74 10.59 21.83
C LYS A 171 8.05 9.23 21.82
N ARG A 172 8.83 8.16 21.86
CA ARG A 172 8.31 6.80 22.09
C ARG A 172 8.10 6.62 23.58
N GLU A 173 6.92 6.20 23.99
CA GLU A 173 6.56 5.82 25.36
C GLU A 173 6.24 4.32 25.42
N ALA A 174 6.07 3.78 26.64
CA ALA A 174 5.80 2.35 26.86
C ALA A 174 4.56 1.84 26.11
N GLN A 175 3.55 2.70 25.90
CA GLN A 175 2.28 2.36 25.25
C GLN A 175 1.96 3.29 24.06
N GLY A 176 2.98 3.69 23.29
CA GLY A 176 2.78 4.42 22.04
C GLY A 176 3.75 5.58 21.83
N TYR A 177 3.21 6.70 21.37
CA TYR A 177 3.94 7.86 20.91
C TYR A 177 3.32 9.16 21.43
N VAL A 178 4.16 10.13 21.75
CA VAL A 178 3.72 11.47 22.16
C VAL A 178 4.33 12.51 21.25
N ILE A 179 3.46 13.28 20.60
CA ILE A 179 3.86 14.41 19.76
C ILE A 179 4.14 15.61 20.67
N ASP A 180 5.38 16.10 20.62
CA ASP A 180 5.87 17.23 21.41
C ASP A 180 5.41 18.56 20.79
N MET A 181 4.36 19.14 21.37
CA MET A 181 3.73 20.41 20.98
C MET A 181 3.21 21.11 22.23
N GLU A 182 2.73 22.35 22.10
CA GLU A 182 2.11 23.13 23.19
C GLU A 182 1.05 22.34 23.97
N THR A 183 0.22 21.59 23.24
CA THR A 183 -0.65 20.55 23.82
C THR A 183 -0.16 19.18 23.35
N PRO A 184 0.52 18.40 24.21
CA PRO A 184 0.99 17.07 23.85
C PRO A 184 -0.16 16.17 23.40
N HIS A 185 0.05 15.43 22.32
CA HIS A 185 -0.94 14.50 21.79
C HIS A 185 -0.40 13.07 21.83
N ARG A 186 -1.18 12.16 22.44
CA ARG A 186 -0.83 10.74 22.54
C ARG A 186 -1.40 9.99 21.35
N CYS A 187 -0.57 9.17 20.74
CA CYS A 187 -0.91 8.28 19.63
C CYS A 187 -0.51 6.85 20.00
N SER A 188 -1.37 5.90 19.70
CA SER A 188 -1.11 4.45 19.83
C SER A 188 -0.07 3.93 18.83
N SER A 189 0.14 4.63 17.70
CA SER A 189 1.04 4.19 16.62
C SER A 189 1.62 5.36 15.82
N LEU A 190 2.68 5.11 15.03
CA LEU A 190 3.21 6.07 14.06
C LEU A 190 2.21 6.39 12.94
N ALA A 191 1.37 5.43 12.55
CA ALA A 191 0.28 5.67 11.61
C ALA A 191 -0.73 6.69 12.17
N GLU A 192 -1.05 6.61 13.46
CA GLU A 192 -1.92 7.60 14.12
C GLU A 192 -1.24 8.97 14.23
N VAL A 193 0.09 9.03 14.43
CA VAL A 193 0.85 10.29 14.33
C VAL A 193 0.66 10.94 12.96
N VAL A 194 0.78 10.18 11.86
CA VAL A 194 0.52 10.71 10.51
C VAL A 194 -0.91 11.23 10.40
N GLN A 195 -1.89 10.41 10.77
CA GLN A 195 -3.30 10.77 10.69
C GLN A 195 -3.65 11.99 11.55
N PHE A 196 -2.98 12.19 12.68
CA PHE A 196 -3.15 13.39 13.50
C PHE A 196 -2.83 14.66 12.70
N PHE A 197 -1.68 14.70 12.01
CA PHE A 197 -1.28 15.86 11.21
C PHE A 197 -2.21 16.07 10.00
N VAL A 198 -2.61 15.00 9.32
CA VAL A 198 -3.57 15.07 8.20
C VAL A 198 -4.92 15.64 8.67
N ARG A 199 -5.48 15.12 9.77
CA ARG A 199 -6.76 15.59 10.33
C ARG A 199 -6.68 17.02 10.84
N ARG A 200 -5.65 17.34 11.63
CA ARG A 200 -5.47 18.68 12.22
C ARG A 200 -5.29 19.76 11.16
N SER A 201 -4.63 19.44 10.06
CA SER A 201 -4.42 20.34 8.92
C SER A 201 -5.59 20.37 7.93
N LYS A 202 -6.68 19.65 8.20
CA LYS A 202 -7.83 19.51 7.28
C LYS A 202 -7.40 19.03 5.88
N GLY A 203 -6.42 18.14 5.83
CA GLY A 203 -5.90 17.57 4.58
C GLY A 203 -4.87 18.42 3.85
N SER A 204 -4.50 19.61 4.35
CA SER A 204 -3.43 20.41 3.71
C SER A 204 -2.03 19.82 3.91
N LEU A 205 -1.87 18.95 4.92
CA LEU A 205 -0.72 18.05 5.05
C LEU A 205 -1.12 16.66 4.54
N GLN A 206 -0.33 16.12 3.62
CA GLN A 206 -0.47 14.80 3.04
C GLN A 206 0.85 14.04 3.16
N PRO A 207 0.83 12.74 3.52
CA PRO A 207 2.03 11.93 3.60
C PRO A 207 2.73 11.87 2.24
N LEU A 208 4.05 12.03 2.26
CA LEU A 208 4.89 11.84 1.08
C LEU A 208 4.96 10.36 0.75
N TYR A 209 4.54 10.01 -0.47
CA TYR A 209 4.69 8.65 -0.98
C TYR A 209 6.08 8.47 -1.62
N PRO A 210 6.77 7.33 -1.36
CA PRO A 210 8.00 7.00 -2.05
C PRO A 210 7.80 7.00 -3.57
N GLU A 211 8.79 7.51 -4.30
CA GLU A 211 8.89 7.22 -5.74
C GLU A 211 9.18 5.73 -5.90
N TYR A 212 8.18 4.95 -6.30
CA TYR A 212 8.49 3.72 -7.03
C TYR A 212 9.08 4.19 -8.35
N SER A 213 10.40 4.14 -8.48
CA SER A 213 11.04 4.34 -9.76
C SER A 213 10.63 3.18 -10.65
N THR A 214 9.59 3.36 -11.45
CA THR A 214 9.44 2.62 -12.70
C THR A 214 10.51 3.13 -13.66
N ARG A 215 11.76 2.73 -13.41
CA ARG A 215 12.73 2.58 -14.49
C ARG A 215 12.60 1.14 -14.96
N LEU A 216 11.69 0.96 -15.92
CA LEU A 216 11.86 -0.04 -16.97
C LEU A 216 13.02 0.42 -17.86
#